data_AF-A0A8T4S8M2-F1
#
_entry.id   AF-A0A8T4S8M2-F1
#
_cell.length_a   1.000
_cell.length_b   1.000
_cell.length_c   1.000
_cell.angle_alpha   90.00
_cell.angle_beta   90.00
_cell.angle_gamma   90.00
#
_symmetry.space_group_name_H-M   'P 1'
#
loop_
_entity.id
_entity.type
_entity.pdbx_description
1 polymer ?
#
loop_
_entity_poly.entity_id
_entity_poly.type
_entity_poly.pdbx_seq_one_letter_code
_entity_poly.pdbx_strand_id
1 'polypeptide(L)' 'MVKKKELKEMSSSDLDKHLSEVRMDLLKSSSEASSGNAVKSPGRIGYLKKTIARILTIKNIKGGK' A
#
# COMPACT_ATOMS: atom_id res chain seq x y z
N MET A 1 -8.60 -4.52 3.10
CA MET A 1 -7.79 -3.40 3.65
C MET A 1 -7.09 -3.94 4.85
N VAL A 2 -5.76 -3.82 4.92
CA VAL A 2 -5.03 -4.32 6.10
C VAL A 2 -5.45 -3.52 7.33
N LYS A 3 -5.73 -4.21 8.44
CA LYS A 3 -6.14 -3.58 9.69
C LYS A 3 -4.94 -2.88 10.33
N LYS A 4 -5.20 -1.79 11.07
CA LYS A 4 -4.14 -1.04 11.77
C LYS A 4 -3.38 -1.90 12.78
N LYS A 5 -4.05 -2.87 13.42
CA LYS A 5 -3.44 -3.78 14.40
C LYS A 5 -2.35 -4.63 13.75
N GLU A 6 -2.68 -5.26 12.63
CA GLU A 6 -1.72 -6.12 11.90
C GLU A 6 -0.50 -5.35 11.41
N LEU A 7 -0.67 -4.12 10.91
CA LEU A 7 0.46 -3.25 10.53
C LEU A 7 1.35 -2.89 11.73
N LYS A 8 0.80 -2.78 12.94
CA LYS A 8 1.59 -2.54 14.15
C LYS A 8 2.35 -3.78 14.61
N GLU A 9 1.83 -4.96 14.34
CA GLU A 9 2.45 -6.24 14.71
C GLU A 9 3.60 -6.63 13.77
N MET A 10 3.56 -6.20 12.50
CA MET A 10 4.65 -6.40 11.53
C MET A 10 5.97 -5.76 11.96
N SER A 11 7.12 -6.42 11.71
CA SER A 11 8.44 -5.82 11.93
C SER A 11 8.72 -4.67 10.94
N SER A 12 9.76 -3.86 11.17
CA SER A 12 10.13 -2.81 10.20
C SER A 12 10.49 -3.40 8.84
N SER A 13 11.18 -4.54 8.81
CA SER A 13 11.54 -5.21 7.56
C SER A 13 10.30 -5.73 6.81
N ASP A 14 9.33 -6.28 7.55
CA ASP A 14 8.07 -6.75 6.95
C ASP A 14 7.23 -5.59 6.41
N LEU A 15 7.21 -4.46 7.12
CA LEU A 15 6.55 -3.25 6.63
C LEU A 15 7.20 -2.73 5.34
N ASP A 16 8.53 -2.80 5.23
CA ASP A 16 9.26 -2.41 4.01
C ASP A 16 9.00 -3.35 2.84
N LYS A 17 8.98 -4.67 3.08
CA LYS A 17 8.59 -5.66 2.06
C LYS A 17 7.16 -5.40 1.59
N HIS A 18 6.23 -5.26 2.52
CA HIS A 18 4.83 -5.02 2.20
C HIS A 18 4.61 -3.70 1.47
N LEU A 19 5.35 -2.64 1.83
CA LEU A 19 5.34 -1.36 1.12
C LEU A 19 5.76 -1.53 -0.35
N SER A 20 6.81 -2.31 -0.60
CA SER A 20 7.32 -2.58 -1.96
C SER A 20 6.28 -3.31 -2.81
N GLU A 21 5.64 -4.34 -2.24
CA GLU A 21 4.58 -5.10 -2.92
C GLU A 21 3.39 -4.21 -3.29
N VAL A 22 2.88 -3.42 -2.34
CA VAL A 22 1.73 -2.53 -2.58
C VAL A 22 2.06 -1.44 -3.61
N ARG A 23 3.30 -0.96 -3.65
CA ARG A 23 3.76 -0.02 -4.69
C ARG A 23 3.80 -0.67 -6.07
N MET A 24 4.23 -1.94 -6.17
CA MET A 24 4.20 -2.67 -7.43
C MET A 24 2.77 -2.90 -7.92
N ASP A 25 1.87 -3.28 -7.03
CA ASP A 25 0.44 -3.44 -7.35
C ASP A 25 -0.17 -2.12 -7.85
N LEU A 26 0.21 -1.00 -7.22
CA LEU A 26 -0.23 0.34 -7.63
C LEU A 26 0.30 0.71 -9.01
N LEU A 27 1.55 0.40 -9.31
CA LEU A 27 2.16 0.66 -10.61
C LEU A 27 1.42 -0.10 -11.72
N LYS A 28 1.17 -1.40 -11.52
CA LYS A 28 0.41 -2.24 -12.46
C LYS A 28 -1.00 -1.69 -12.67
N SER A 29 -1.72 -1.44 -11.58
CA SER A 29 -3.09 -0.92 -11.62
C SER A 29 -3.16 0.45 -12.32
N SER A 30 -2.15 1.31 -12.13
CA SER A 30 -2.08 2.63 -12.77
C SER A 30 -1.75 2.50 -14.26
N SER A 31 -0.86 1.58 -14.63
CA SER A 31 -0.54 1.29 -16.03
C SER A 31 -1.76 0.75 -16.77
N GLU A 32 -2.52 -0.17 -16.17
CA GLU A 32 -3.77 -0.68 -16.73
C GLU A 32 -4.80 0.44 -16.93
N ALA A 33 -4.93 1.35 -15.96
CA ALA A 33 -5.83 2.50 -16.05
C ALA A 33 -5.41 3.50 -17.14
N SER A 34 -4.11 3.78 -17.27
CA SER A 34 -3.58 4.69 -18.29
C SER A 34 -3.69 4.15 -19.71
N SER A 35 -3.61 2.83 -19.89
CA SER A 35 -3.74 2.17 -21.21
C SER A 35 -5.17 2.16 -21.75
N GLY A 36 -6.14 2.79 -21.07
CA GLY A 36 -7.54 2.86 -21.51
C GLY A 36 -8.30 1.54 -21.38
N ASN A 37 -7.69 0.51 -20.79
CA ASN A 37 -8.41 -0.71 -20.44
C ASN A 37 -9.42 -0.39 -19.33
N ALA A 38 -10.61 -0.99 -19.42
CA ALA A 38 -11.61 -0.88 -18.37
C ALA A 38 -10.99 -1.31 -17.03
N VAL A 39 -10.81 -0.35 -16.12
CA VAL A 39 -10.25 -0.62 -14.80
C VAL A 39 -11.17 -1.63 -14.12
N LYS A 40 -10.71 -2.88 -13.97
CA LYS A 40 -11.50 -3.97 -13.35
C LYS A 40 -12.06 -3.61 -11.97
N SER A 41 -11.44 -2.66 -11.28
CA SER A 41 -11.95 -2.13 -10.01
C SER A 41 -11.57 -0.65 -9.83
N PRO A 42 -12.50 0.30 -10.02
CA PRO A 42 -12.23 1.74 -9.93
C PRO A 42 -11.75 2.17 -8.53
N GLY A 43 -12.09 1.41 -7.49
CA GLY A 43 -11.66 1.66 -6.11
C GLY A 43 -10.25 1.16 -5.76
N ARG A 44 -9.62 0.33 -6.61
CA ARG A 44 -8.37 -0.36 -6.25
C ARG A 44 -7.18 0.58 -6.12
N ILE A 45 -7.03 1.55 -7.01
CA ILE A 45 -5.96 2.56 -6.93
C ILE A 45 -6.09 3.35 -5.61
N GLY A 46 -7.30 3.79 -5.25
CA GLY A 46 -7.55 4.51 -4.00
C GLY A 46 -7.26 3.64 -2.77
N TYR A 47 -7.61 2.36 -2.83
CA TYR A 47 -7.29 1.39 -1.79
C TYR A 47 -5.78 1.21 -1.59
N LEU A 48 -5.02 1.05 -2.67
CA LEU A 48 -3.57 0.86 -2.64
C LEU A 48 -2.88 2.10 -2.08
N LYS A 49 -3.26 3.30 -2.54
CA LYS A 49 -2.76 4.58 -2.00
C LYS A 49 -3.03 4.72 -0.49
N LYS A 50 -4.23 4.38 -0.02
CA LYS A 50 -4.57 4.39 1.42
C LYS A 50 -3.74 3.38 2.22
N THR A 51 -3.45 2.22 1.63
CA THR A 51 -2.63 1.19 2.27
C THR A 51 -1.19 1.66 2.43
N ILE A 52 -0.59 2.24 1.39
CA ILE A 52 0.76 2.86 1.45
C ILE A 52 0.82 3.93 2.54
N ALA A 53 -0.16 4.84 2.57
CA ALA A 53 -0.21 5.90 3.58
C ALA A 53 -0.20 5.34 5.01
N ARG A 54 -1.01 4.29 5.28
CA ARG A 54 -1.04 3.65 6.60
C ARG A 54 0.29 2.99 6.97
N ILE A 55 0.94 2.30 6.03
CA ILE A 55 2.26 1.66 6.27
C ILE A 55 3.29 2.74 6.64
N LEU A 56 3.36 3.82 5.86
CA LEU A 56 4.28 4.93 6.12
C LEU A 56 4.02 5.60 7.47
N THR A 57 2.74 5.80 7.84
CA THR A 57 2.38 6.33 9.16
C THR A 57 2.88 5.43 10.28
N ILE A 58 2.68 4.11 10.19
CA ILE A 58 3.15 3.19 11.23
C ILE A 58 4.68 3.15 11.28
N LYS A 59 5.36 3.16 10.12
CA LYS A 59 6.81 3.20 10.07
C LYS A 59 7.37 4.46 10.72
N ASN A 60 6.77 5.62 10.48
CA ASN A 60 7.15 6.87 11.13
C ASN A 60 6.95 6.80 12.67
N ILE A 61 5.80 6.29 13.12
CA ILE A 61 5.54 6.11 14.56
C ILE A 61 6.55 5.15 15.21
N LYS A 62 7.00 4.10 14.50
CA LYS A 62 7.99 3.13 15.00
C LYS A 62 9.43 3.66 14.97
N GLY A 63 9.79 4.45 13.96
CA GLY A 63 11.13 5.01 13.77
C GLY A 63 11.38 6.33 14.50
N GLY A 64 10.33 7.04 14.94
CA GLY A 64 10.42 8.26 15.75
C GLY A 64 10.62 8.01 17.25
N LYS A 65 11.36 6.95 17.62
CA LYS A 65 11.84 6.72 18.99
C LYS A 65 13.33 7.00 19.05
#